data_AF-A0A8K2A1W2-F1
#
_entry.id   AF-A0A8K2A1W2-F1
#
_cell.length_a   1.000
_cell.length_b   1.000
_cell.length_c   1.000
_cell.angle_alpha   90.00
_cell.angle_beta   90.00
_cell.angle_gamma   90.00
#
_symmetry.space_group_name_H-M   'P 1'
#
loop_
_entity.id
_entity.type
_entity.pdbx_description
1 polymer ?
#
loop_
_entity_poly.entity_id
_entity_poly.type
_entity_poly.pdbx_seq_one_letter_code
_entity_poly.pdbx_strand_id
1 'polypeptide(L)'
;MQAGRLMLSRLEEAARAGTDFAFETTLAARTFAPFVERCKARGYTVSLLYFWLCSPDLAVERVARRVVSGGHDIPEEVIRRRYERGRRNLMEREFDDLSALTP
;
A
#
# COMPACT_ATOMS: atom_id res chain seq x y z
N MET A 1 -2.77 5.83 16.32
CA MET A 1 -3.69 5.16 15.37
C MET A 1 -4.69 6.09 14.66
N GLN A 2 -4.63 7.42 14.83
CA GLN A 2 -5.65 8.34 14.32
C GLN A 2 -5.48 8.67 12.82
N ALA A 3 -4.24 8.73 12.33
CA ALA A 3 -3.94 9.10 10.93
C ALA A 3 -4.52 8.14 9.88
N GLY A 4 -4.42 6.81 10.09
CA GLY A 4 -4.95 5.84 9.13
C GLY A 4 -6.48 5.86 9.01
N ARG A 5 -7.18 6.09 10.13
CA ARG A 5 -8.65 6.25 10.11
C ARG A 5 -9.07 7.54 9.43
N LEU A 6 -8.36 8.64 9.68
CA LEU A 6 -8.63 9.92 9.03
C LEU A 6 -8.44 9.82 7.51
N MET A 7 -7.36 9.18 7.05
CA MET A 7 -7.10 8.94 5.64
C MET A 7 -8.25 8.18 4.97
N LEU A 8 -8.73 7.10 5.59
CA LEU A 8 -9.85 6.32 5.06
C LEU A 8 -11.14 7.16 4.96
N SER A 9 -11.44 8.00 5.96
CA SER A 9 -12.59 8.92 5.92
C SER A 9 -12.50 9.87 4.71
N ARG A 10 -11.31 10.46 4.47
CA ARG A 10 -11.08 11.37 3.34
C ARG A 10 -11.26 10.67 2.00
N LEU A 11 -10.80 9.43 1.89
CA LEU A 11 -11.00 8.61 0.69
C LEU A 11 -12.48 8.29 0.46
N GLU A 12 -13.25 8.00 1.52
CA GLU A 12 -14.68 7.79 1.41
C GLU A 12 -15.47 9.05 1.05
N GLU A 13 -15.02 10.22 1.51
CA GLU A 13 -15.56 11.52 1.09
C GLU A 13 -15.31 11.76 -0.40
N ALA A 14 -14.07 11.58 -0.87
CA ALA A 14 -13.72 11.71 -2.29
C ALA A 14 -14.51 10.73 -3.18
N ALA A 15 -14.59 9.46 -2.76
CA ALA A 15 -15.36 8.43 -3.47
C ALA A 15 -16.88 8.67 -3.46
N ARG A 16 -17.41 9.46 -2.52
CA ARG A 16 -18.82 9.91 -2.55
C ARG A 16 -19.02 11.13 -3.44
N ALA A 17 -18.02 12.00 -3.52
CA ALA A 17 -18.04 13.16 -4.40
C ALA A 17 -17.85 12.81 -5.89
N GLY A 18 -17.49 11.55 -6.21
CA GLY A 18 -17.26 11.11 -7.59
C GLY A 18 -15.96 11.65 -8.17
N THR A 19 -15.00 12.04 -7.32
CA THR A 19 -13.71 12.59 -7.75
C THR A 19 -12.65 11.50 -7.85
N ASP A 20 -11.63 11.73 -8.67
CA ASP A 20 -10.44 10.89 -8.72
C ASP A 20 -9.55 11.10 -7.49
N PHE A 21 -8.88 10.03 -7.04
CA PHE A 21 -7.94 10.08 -5.93
C PHE A 21 -6.90 8.97 -6.02
N ALA A 22 -5.78 9.18 -5.33
CA ALA A 22 -4.73 8.19 -5.16
C ALA A 22 -4.30 8.14 -3.68
N PHE A 23 -3.84 6.97 -3.24
CA PHE A 23 -3.26 6.82 -1.92
C PHE A 23 -2.15 5.78 -1.92
N GLU A 24 -1.22 5.94 -0.98
CA GLU A 24 -0.10 5.03 -0.80
C GLU A 24 -0.40 4.04 0.34
N THR A 25 -0.02 2.77 0.15
CA THR A 25 -0.04 1.75 1.18
C THR A 25 1.13 0.80 0.99
N THR A 26 1.64 0.23 2.08
CA THR A 26 2.62 -0.87 2.02
C THR A 26 2.02 -2.20 1.55
N LEU A 27 0.69 -2.26 1.39
CA LEU A 27 -0.10 -3.46 1.15
C LEU A 27 0.05 -4.55 2.24
N ALA A 28 0.76 -4.27 3.34
CA ALA A 28 0.97 -5.21 4.43
C ALA A 28 -0.27 -5.45 5.31
N ALA A 29 -1.29 -4.61 5.15
CA ALA A 29 -2.60 -4.73 5.80
C ALA A 29 -3.69 -4.66 4.73
N ARG A 30 -4.78 -5.41 4.95
CA ARG A 30 -5.94 -5.49 4.05
C ARG A 30 -7.02 -4.45 4.35
N THR A 31 -6.69 -3.41 5.12
CA THR A 31 -7.66 -2.41 5.61
C THR A 31 -8.35 -1.63 4.49
N PHE A 32 -7.70 -1.50 3.33
CA PHE A 32 -8.24 -0.77 2.18
C PHE A 32 -8.98 -1.66 1.18
N ALA A 33 -8.87 -2.99 1.29
CA ALA A 33 -9.50 -3.91 0.34
C ALA A 33 -11.03 -3.71 0.25
N PRO A 34 -11.78 -3.62 1.37
CA PRO A 34 -13.22 -3.39 1.29
C PRO A 34 -13.56 -2.03 0.66
N PHE A 35 -12.70 -1.03 0.82
CA PHE A 35 -12.89 0.28 0.22
C PHE A 35 -12.69 0.23 -1.31
N VAL A 36 -11.64 -0.46 -1.77
CA VAL A 36 -11.37 -0.66 -3.20
C VAL A 36 -12.53 -1.39 -3.88
N GLU A 37 -13.07 -2.46 -3.27
CA GLU A 37 -14.22 -3.18 -3.81
C GLU A 37 -15.48 -2.29 -3.90
N ARG A 38 -15.71 -1.41 -2.90
CA ARG A 38 -16.80 -0.42 -2.98
C ARG A 38 -16.59 0.58 -4.11
N CYS A 39 -15.35 0.99 -4.39
CA CYS A 39 -15.05 1.89 -5.52
C CYS A 39 -15.33 1.20 -6.86
N LYS A 40 -14.88 -0.04 -7.05
CA LYS A 40 -15.18 -0.84 -8.26
C LYS A 40 -16.70 -0.97 -8.46
N ALA A 41 -17.45 -1.28 -7.41
CA ALA A 41 -18.91 -1.37 -7.45
C ALA A 41 -19.61 -0.04 -7.78
N ARG A 42 -18.95 1.10 -7.61
CA ARG A 42 -19.42 2.44 -7.98
C ARG A 42 -18.97 2.87 -9.40
N GLY A 43 -18.29 2.00 -10.14
CA GLY A 43 -17.83 2.28 -11.50
C GLY A 43 -16.45 2.92 -11.59
N TYR A 44 -15.67 2.94 -10.50
CA TYR A 44 -14.27 3.38 -10.57
C TYR A 44 -13.40 2.34 -11.29
N THR A 45 -12.56 2.82 -12.20
CA THR A 45 -11.38 2.08 -12.65
C THR A 45 -10.31 2.16 -11.56
N VAL A 46 -9.80 1.01 -11.11
CA VAL A 46 -8.78 0.94 -10.06
C VAL A 46 -7.48 0.43 -10.64
N SER A 47 -6.43 1.26 -10.53
CA SER A 47 -5.06 0.88 -10.88
C SER A 47 -4.22 0.71 -9.61
N LEU A 48 -3.61 -0.45 -9.41
CA LEU A 48 -2.60 -0.66 -8.38
C LEU A 48 -1.21 -0.68 -9.03
N LEU A 49 -0.34 0.22 -8.56
CA LEU A 49 1.08 0.19 -8.85
C LEU A 49 1.80 -0.29 -7.58
N TYR A 50 2.52 -1.40 -7.67
CA TYR A 50 3.20 -1.99 -6.53
C TYR A 50 4.67 -2.26 -6.84
N PHE A 51 5.55 -1.60 -6.08
CA PHE A 51 6.99 -1.70 -6.24
C PHE A 51 7.59 -2.46 -5.05
N TRP A 52 8.44 -3.46 -5.33
CA TRP A 52 9.21 -4.14 -4.29
C TRP A 52 10.69 -4.28 -4.67
N LEU A 53 11.54 -4.44 -3.66
CA LEU A 53 12.97 -4.70 -3.83
C LEU A 53 13.22 -6.20 -3.96
N CYS A 54 14.31 -6.59 -4.61
CA CYS A 54 14.67 -7.99 -4.80
C CYS A 54 14.83 -8.78 -3.48
N SER A 55 15.15 -8.10 -2.38
CA SER A 55 15.23 -8.71 -1.04
C SER A 55 14.75 -7.74 0.06
N PRO A 56 14.30 -8.27 1.22
CA PRO A 56 14.00 -7.45 2.38
C PRO A 56 15.25 -6.77 2.97
N ASP A 57 16.44 -7.34 2.79
CA ASP A 57 17.70 -6.76 3.27
C ASP A 57 17.98 -5.40 2.63
N LEU A 58 17.68 -5.25 1.33
CA LEU A 58 17.77 -3.96 0.65
C LEU A 58 16.81 -2.92 1.26
N ALA A 59 15.65 -3.34 1.77
CA ALA A 59 14.72 -2.42 2.44
C ALA A 59 15.28 -1.97 3.80
N VAL A 60 15.89 -2.89 4.55
CA VAL A 60 16.58 -2.58 5.82
C VAL A 60 17.72 -1.59 5.57
N GLU A 61 18.55 -1.83 4.56
CA GLU A 61 19.65 -0.94 4.19
C GLU A 61 19.15 0.47 3.80
N ARG A 62 18.07 0.55 3.02
CA ARG A 62 17.46 1.85 2.64
C ARG A 62 16.94 2.62 3.86
N VAL A 63 16.35 1.93 4.85
CA VAL A 63 15.93 2.59 6.10
C VAL A 63 17.14 3.06 6.88
N ALA A 64 18.17 2.23 7.04
CA ALA A 64 19.40 2.61 7.74
C ALA A 64 20.05 3.86 7.11
N ARG A 65 20.19 3.89 5.78
CA ARG A 65 20.71 5.07 5.05
C ARG A 65 19.84 6.31 5.28
N ARG A 66 18.52 6.17 5.26
CA ARG A 66 17.58 7.28 5.53
C ARG A 66 17.75 7.82 6.95
N VAL A 67 17.94 6.95 7.94
CA VAL A 67 18.15 7.34 9.35
C VAL A 67 19.45 8.13 9.50
N VAL A 68 20.53 7.72 8.85
CA VAL A 68 21.79 8.48 8.82
C VAL A 68 21.57 9.89 8.22
N SER A 69 20.68 10.03 7.24
CA SER A 69 20.29 11.32 6.65
C SER A 69 19.20 12.07 7.45
N GLY A 70 18.89 11.67 8.69
CA GLY A 70 17.95 12.36 9.58
C GLY A 70 16.47 12.00 9.40
N GLY A 71 16.15 10.93 8.66
CA GLY A 71 14.77 10.47 8.50
C GLY A 71 14.31 9.51 9.61
N HIS A 72 13.02 9.13 9.55
CA HIS A 72 12.39 8.26 10.55
C HIS A 72 12.96 6.84 10.55
N ASP A 73 13.17 6.27 11.74
CA ASP A 73 13.57 4.87 11.91
C ASP A 73 12.36 3.92 11.94
N ILE A 74 12.54 2.70 11.46
CA ILE A 74 11.52 1.63 11.52
C ILE A 74 12.24 0.35 11.97
N PRO A 75 11.75 -0.33 13.02
CA PRO A 75 12.37 -1.58 13.47
C PRO A 75 12.47 -2.62 12.35
N GLU A 76 13.61 -3.30 12.25
CA GLU A 76 13.89 -4.27 11.19
C GLU A 76 12.81 -5.36 11.07
N GLU A 77 12.34 -5.90 12.20
CA GLU A 77 11.24 -6.88 12.23
C GLU A 77 9.99 -6.34 11.52
N VAL A 78 9.66 -5.07 11.74
CA VAL A 78 8.51 -4.42 11.09
C VAL A 78 8.74 -4.27 9.59
N ILE A 79 9.95 -3.96 9.15
CA ILE A 79 10.33 -3.87 7.73
C ILE A 79 10.13 -5.23 7.07
N ARG A 80 10.76 -6.28 7.62
CA ARG A 80 10.69 -7.65 7.08
C ARG A 80 9.26 -8.19 7.04
N ARG A 81 8.53 -8.04 8.13
CA ARG A 81 7.11 -8.44 8.22
C ARG A 81 6.26 -7.73 7.17
N ARG A 82 6.45 -6.42 6.96
CA ARG A 82 5.69 -5.65 5.95
C ARG A 82 6.05 -6.06 4.53
N TYR A 83 7.33 -6.30 4.26
CA TYR A 83 7.82 -6.78 2.97
C TYR A 83 7.14 -8.10 2.58
N GLU A 84 7.14 -9.09 3.47
CA GLU A 84 6.54 -10.39 3.21
C GLU A 84 5.02 -10.31 3.07
N ARG A 85 4.34 -9.60 3.99
CA ARG A 85 2.87 -9.48 3.96
C ARG A 85 2.38 -8.73 2.73
N GLY A 86 3.06 -7.66 2.32
CA GLY A 86 2.69 -6.89 1.13
C GLY A 86 2.76 -7.74 -0.13
N ARG A 87 3.88 -8.46 -0.32
CA ARG A 87 4.04 -9.41 -1.45
C ARG A 87 3.01 -10.53 -1.41
N ARG A 88 2.73 -11.09 -0.24
CA ARG A 88 1.71 -12.13 -0.09
C ARG A 88 0.32 -11.61 -0.47
N ASN A 89 -0.08 -10.45 0.05
CA ASN A 89 -1.39 -9.86 -0.26
C ASN A 89 -1.53 -9.49 -1.75
N LEU A 90 -0.44 -9.09 -2.41
CA LEU A 90 -0.45 -8.92 -3.86
C LEU A 90 -0.77 -10.22 -4.60
N MET A 91 -0.15 -11.33 -4.18
CA MET A 91 -0.30 -12.65 -4.83
C MET A 91 -1.64 -13.32 -4.50
N GLU A 92 -2.17 -13.12 -3.29
CA GLU A 92 -3.37 -13.79 -2.77
C GLU A 92 -4.70 -13.17 -3.23
N ARG A 93 -4.73 -12.56 -4.42
CA ARG A 93 -5.93 -12.00 -5.07
C ARG A 93 -6.66 -10.89 -4.29
N GLU A 94 -6.37 -9.66 -4.66
CA GLU A 94 -7.31 -8.51 -4.60
C GLU A 94 -7.40 -7.76 -5.95
N PHE A 95 -6.61 -8.19 -6.95
CA PHE A 95 -6.42 -7.50 -8.24
C PHE A 95 -6.22 -8.51 -9.38
N ASP A 96 -7.19 -9.38 -9.62
CA ASP A 96 -7.16 -10.38 -10.70
C ASP A 96 -7.06 -9.76 -12.13
N ASP A 97 -7.20 -8.43 -12.26
CA ASP A 97 -7.26 -7.71 -13.55
C ASP A 97 -6.06 -6.79 -13.83
N LEU A 98 -5.01 -6.84 -12.99
CA LEU A 98 -3.81 -6.04 -13.22
C LEU A 98 -2.75 -6.89 -13.89
N SER A 99 -2.76 -6.88 -15.22
CA SER A 99 -1.65 -7.38 -16.03
C SER A 99 -0.34 -6.82 -15.48
N ALA A 100 0.46 -7.73 -14.93
CA ALA A 100 1.69 -7.43 -14.22
C ALA A 100 2.64 -6.60 -15.10
N LEU A 101 2.75 -5.30 -14.80
CA LEU A 101 3.98 -4.57 -15.06
C LEU A 101 4.98 -4.98 -13.98
N THR A 102 5.53 -6.20 -14.12
CA THR A 102 6.84 -6.52 -13.55
C THR A 102 7.89 -5.71 -14.32
N PRO A 103 8.87 -5.09 -13.65
CA PRO A 103 9.97 -4.43 -14.33
C PRO A 103 10.79 -5.41 -15.18
#